data_AF-A0A0M2SKA9-F1
#
_entry.id   AF-A0A0M2SKA9-F1
#
_cell.length_a   1.000
_cell.length_b   1.000
_cell.length_c   1.000
_cell.angle_alpha   90.00
_cell.angle_beta   90.00
_cell.angle_gamma   90.00
#
_symmetry.space_group_name_H-M   'P 1'
#
loop_
_entity.id
_entity.type
_entity.pdbx_description
1 polymer ?
#
loop_
_entity_poly.entity_id
_entity_poly.type
_entity_poly.pdbx_seq_one_letter_code
_entity_poly.pdbx_strand_id
1 'polypeptide(L)'
;MELFGLFAGLAIIGILLLLFLFLLGIIKWLLQGFFLYQVADAKNLDLPILGFLPFGTFYLGGQMYDGNLIQKGQFNPKTIGLIFAIAGIIVYITGLSIGDIAISYIIMESIAFLGIFKAYSRSTGVAVLLALLNIITAGIAAIVILFLYSRRLASELSDPVVRDFEATAERHDEAETDRDTDYDNRM
;
A
#
# COMPACT_ATOMS: atom_id res chain seq x y z
N MET A 1 -8.85 40.42 -37.67
CA MET A 1 -7.91 40.30 -36.53
C MET A 1 -8.60 39.77 -35.27
N GLU A 2 -9.86 40.14 -34.99
CA GLU A 2 -10.59 39.72 -33.77
C GLU A 2 -10.85 38.21 -33.67
N LEU A 3 -11.17 37.52 -34.78
CA LEU A 3 -11.40 36.08 -34.78
C LEU A 3 -10.14 35.27 -34.41
N PHE A 4 -8.96 35.67 -34.91
CA PHE A 4 -7.68 35.05 -34.55
C PHE A 4 -7.30 35.32 -33.10
N GLY A 5 -7.63 36.50 -32.56
CA GLY A 5 -7.46 36.83 -31.13
C GLY A 5 -8.34 35.97 -30.21
N LEU A 6 -9.59 35.71 -30.61
CA LEU A 6 -10.50 34.83 -29.88
C LEU A 6 -9.99 33.38 -29.84
N PHE A 7 -9.55 32.83 -30.99
CA PHE A 7 -8.98 31.47 -31.04
C PHE A 7 -7.66 31.36 -30.28
N ALA A 8 -6.80 32.38 -30.32
CA ALA A 8 -5.57 32.41 -29.54
C ALA A 8 -5.86 32.47 -28.02
N GLY A 9 -6.83 33.29 -27.59
CA GLY A 9 -7.26 33.35 -26.20
C GLY A 9 -7.84 32.02 -25.71
N LEU A 10 -8.69 31.38 -26.52
CA LEU A 10 -9.26 30.07 -26.21
C LEU A 10 -8.18 28.97 -26.13
N ALA A 11 -7.20 29.00 -27.04
CA ALA A 11 -6.08 28.07 -27.02
C ALA A 11 -5.21 28.22 -25.76
N ILE A 12 -4.94 29.46 -25.33
CA ILE A 12 -4.19 29.72 -24.09
C ILE A 12 -4.94 29.16 -22.87
N ILE A 13 -6.25 29.40 -22.78
CA ILE A 13 -7.08 28.85 -21.70
C ILE A 13 -7.04 27.31 -21.72
N GLY A 14 -7.14 26.70 -22.90
CA GLY A 14 -7.03 25.25 -23.06
C GLY A 14 -5.68 24.70 -22.61
N ILE A 15 -4.58 25.36 -22.96
CA ILE A 15 -3.22 24.97 -22.55
C ILE A 15 -3.06 25.11 -21.03
N LEU A 16 -3.52 26.21 -20.44
CA LEU A 16 -3.46 26.41 -18.98
C LEU A 16 -4.26 25.34 -18.23
N LEU A 17 -5.45 24.99 -18.73
CA LEU A 17 -6.29 23.96 -18.14
C LEU A 17 -5.64 22.57 -18.24
N LEU A 18 -5.02 22.25 -19.39
CA LEU A 18 -4.24 21.02 -19.56
C LEU A 18 -3.05 20.96 -18.60
N LEU A 19 -2.29 22.06 -18.46
CA LEU A 19 -1.17 22.16 -17.53
C LEU A 19 -1.62 21.96 -16.08
N PHE A 20 -2.74 22.57 -15.70
CA PHE A 20 -3.31 22.43 -14.36
C PHE A 20 -3.71 20.98 -14.07
N LEU A 21 -4.45 20.34 -14.99
CA LEU A 21 -4.83 18.93 -14.85
C LEU A 21 -3.62 17.99 -14.84
N PHE A 22 -2.60 18.28 -15.65
CA PHE A 22 -1.35 17.53 -15.66
C PHE A 22 -0.63 17.61 -14.32
N LEU A 23 -0.56 18.80 -13.71
CA LEU A 23 0.04 18.99 -12.39
C LEU A 23 -0.73 18.21 -11.31
N LEU A 24 -2.06 18.26 -11.34
CA LEU A 24 -2.90 17.45 -10.44
C LEU A 24 -2.68 15.96 -10.63
N GLY A 25 -2.52 15.50 -11.88
CA GLY A 25 -2.18 14.11 -12.19
C GLY A 25 -0.83 13.69 -11.58
N ILE A 26 0.19 14.54 -11.68
CA ILE A 26 1.50 14.30 -11.06
C ILE A 26 1.37 14.23 -9.53
N ILE A 27 0.66 15.18 -8.91
CA ILE A 27 0.48 15.21 -7.46
C ILE A 27 -0.26 13.94 -6.99
N LYS A 28 -1.34 13.56 -7.67
CA LYS A 28 -2.06 12.31 -7.40
C LYS A 28 -1.12 11.12 -7.48
N TRP A 29 -0.36 11.01 -8.58
CA TRP A 29 0.56 9.91 -8.82
C TRP A 29 1.64 9.79 -7.74
N LEU A 30 2.27 10.92 -7.37
CA LEU A 30 3.27 10.96 -6.31
C LEU A 30 2.70 10.57 -4.94
N LEU A 31 1.50 11.08 -4.61
CA LEU A 31 0.85 10.78 -3.34
C LEU A 31 0.50 9.30 -3.22
N GLN A 32 -0.03 8.72 -4.30
CA GLN A 32 -0.34 7.30 -4.38
C GLN A 32 0.93 6.44 -4.27
N GLY A 33 2.00 6.81 -5.00
CA GLY A 33 3.28 6.11 -4.95
C GLY A 33 3.94 6.17 -3.57
N PHE A 34 3.84 7.32 -2.89
CA PHE A 34 4.36 7.50 -1.54
C PHE A 34 3.67 6.59 -0.52
N PHE A 35 2.34 6.53 -0.50
CA PHE A 35 1.66 5.63 0.44
C PHE A 35 1.86 4.16 0.09
N LEU A 36 1.94 3.84 -1.20
CA LEU A 36 2.24 2.48 -1.64
C LEU A 36 3.66 2.06 -1.22
N TYR A 37 4.64 2.96 -1.31
CA TYR A 37 5.99 2.76 -0.78
C TYR A 37 5.94 2.46 0.72
N GLN A 38 5.22 3.26 1.52
CA GLN A 38 5.11 3.00 2.97
C GLN A 38 4.52 1.63 3.28
N VAL A 39 3.46 1.24 2.57
CA VAL A 39 2.84 -0.08 2.76
C VAL A 39 3.81 -1.20 2.37
N ALA A 40 4.53 -1.04 1.25
CA ALA A 40 5.49 -2.03 0.78
C ALA A 40 6.70 -2.17 1.71
N ASP A 41 7.20 -1.05 2.23
CA ASP A 41 8.32 -1.00 3.18
C ASP A 41 7.92 -1.61 4.53
N ALA A 42 6.74 -1.26 5.07
CA ALA A 42 6.20 -1.86 6.29
C ALA A 42 5.95 -3.37 6.16
N LYS A 43 5.73 -3.86 4.93
CA LYS A 43 5.58 -5.30 4.63
C LYS A 43 6.90 -5.99 4.22
N ASN A 44 8.04 -5.30 4.27
CA ASN A 44 9.35 -5.81 3.87
C ASN A 44 9.39 -6.42 2.46
N LEU A 45 8.67 -5.79 1.51
CA LEU A 45 8.73 -6.18 0.10
C LEU A 45 10.11 -5.86 -0.51
N ASP A 46 10.51 -6.63 -1.52
CA ASP A 46 11.87 -6.56 -2.09
C ASP A 46 12.18 -5.22 -2.79
N LEU A 47 11.16 -4.63 -3.46
CA LEU A 47 11.31 -3.45 -4.29
C LEU A 47 10.19 -2.42 -4.03
N PRO A 48 10.16 -1.78 -2.84
CA PRO A 48 9.13 -0.80 -2.50
C PRO A 48 9.16 0.44 -3.40
N ILE A 49 10.34 0.74 -3.98
CA ILE A 49 10.53 1.86 -4.90
C ILE A 49 9.68 1.74 -6.18
N LEU A 50 9.24 0.53 -6.54
CA LEU A 50 8.34 0.32 -7.67
C LEU A 50 6.99 1.03 -7.47
N GLY A 51 6.62 1.42 -6.25
CA GLY A 51 5.42 2.21 -6.00
C GLY A 51 5.38 3.54 -6.77
N PHE A 52 6.55 4.09 -7.13
CA PHE A 52 6.68 5.32 -7.92
C PHE A 52 6.79 5.09 -9.42
N LEU A 53 6.85 3.85 -9.89
CA LEU A 53 6.94 3.59 -11.33
C LEU A 53 5.54 3.40 -11.92
N PRO A 54 5.31 3.90 -13.14
CA PRO A 54 4.16 3.47 -13.92
C PRO A 54 4.20 1.95 -13.98
N PHE A 55 3.07 1.32 -13.68
CA PHE A 55 2.92 -0.12 -13.59
C PHE A 55 3.63 -0.85 -12.43
N GLY A 56 4.45 -0.20 -11.61
CA GLY A 56 5.00 -0.83 -10.41
C GLY A 56 3.96 -1.06 -9.31
N THR A 57 2.83 -0.34 -9.38
CA THR A 57 1.60 -0.59 -8.60
C THR A 57 1.05 -2.00 -8.82
N PHE A 58 1.14 -2.54 -10.05
CA PHE A 58 0.71 -3.91 -10.38
C PHE A 58 1.56 -4.96 -9.71
N TYR A 59 2.88 -4.73 -9.67
CA TYR A 59 3.80 -5.65 -9.01
C TYR A 59 3.49 -5.74 -7.51
N LEU A 60 3.41 -4.58 -6.83
CA LEU A 60 3.15 -4.52 -5.39
C LEU A 60 1.75 -5.01 -5.03
N GLY A 61 0.73 -4.60 -5.81
CA GLY A 61 -0.65 -5.05 -5.63
C GLY A 61 -0.83 -6.55 -5.86
N GLY A 62 -0.18 -7.10 -6.89
CA GLY A 62 -0.19 -8.53 -7.19
C GLY A 62 0.48 -9.38 -6.12
N GLN A 63 1.57 -8.92 -5.51
CA GLN A 63 2.18 -9.59 -4.36
C GLN A 63 1.25 -9.62 -3.15
N MET A 64 0.52 -8.54 -2.88
CA MET A 64 -0.47 -8.51 -1.79
C MET A 64 -1.71 -9.36 -2.08
N TYR A 65 -2.05 -9.58 -3.36
CA TYR A 65 -3.15 -10.47 -3.74
C TYR A 65 -2.83 -11.95 -3.54
N ASP A 66 -1.62 -12.37 -3.93
CA ASP A 66 -1.18 -13.77 -3.89
C ASP A 66 -0.93 -14.27 -2.45
N GLY A 67 -0.86 -13.37 -1.47
CA GLY A 67 -0.62 -13.70 -0.05
C GLY A 67 0.81 -14.14 0.26
N ASN A 68 1.59 -14.53 -0.76
CA ASN A 68 3.02 -14.75 -0.69
C ASN A 68 3.76 -13.41 -0.81
N LEU A 69 3.95 -12.73 0.32
CA LEU A 69 4.81 -11.56 0.41
C LEU A 69 6.26 -12.03 0.17
N ILE A 70 6.77 -11.79 -1.03
CA ILE A 70 8.17 -12.11 -1.35
C ILE A 70 9.06 -11.23 -0.46
N GLN A 71 9.72 -11.86 0.50
CA GLN A 71 10.68 -11.21 1.39
C GLN A 71 11.91 -10.77 0.58
N LYS A 72 12.52 -9.67 1.03
CA LYS A 72 13.69 -9.04 0.43
C LYS A 72 14.78 -10.05 0.06
N GLY A 73 15.16 -10.12 -1.22
CA GLY A 73 16.22 -10.99 -1.76
C GLY A 73 15.78 -12.30 -2.42
N GLN A 74 14.47 -12.63 -2.47
CA GLN A 74 13.96 -13.87 -3.08
C GLN A 74 13.08 -13.61 -4.32
N PHE A 75 13.63 -12.95 -5.33
CA PHE A 75 12.89 -12.69 -6.57
C PHE A 75 12.52 -14.00 -7.30
N ASN A 76 11.22 -14.31 -7.40
CA ASN A 76 10.72 -15.46 -8.16
C ASN A 76 9.77 -14.99 -9.29
N PRO A 77 10.13 -15.17 -10.58
CA PRO A 77 9.44 -14.55 -11.72
C PRO A 77 8.05 -15.11 -12.08
N LYS A 78 7.43 -15.92 -11.21
CA LYS A 78 6.09 -16.50 -11.42
C LYS A 78 4.94 -15.71 -10.77
N THR A 79 5.20 -14.51 -10.27
CA THR A 79 4.21 -13.72 -9.52
C THR A 79 3.15 -13.09 -10.42
N ILE A 80 1.89 -13.17 -10.00
CA ILE A 80 0.72 -12.52 -10.63
C ILE A 80 0.97 -11.03 -10.91
N GLY A 81 1.71 -10.34 -10.04
CA GLY A 81 2.07 -8.92 -10.23
C GLY A 81 2.94 -8.65 -11.45
N LEU A 82 3.82 -9.57 -11.83
CA LEU A 82 4.63 -9.44 -13.05
C LEU A 82 3.76 -9.60 -14.31
N ILE A 83 2.80 -10.51 -14.27
CA ILE A 83 1.84 -10.73 -15.37
C ILE A 83 1.00 -9.47 -15.60
N PHE A 84 0.49 -8.86 -14.52
CA PHE A 84 -0.25 -7.61 -14.62
C PHE A 84 0.62 -6.44 -15.11
N ALA A 85 1.87 -6.35 -14.67
CA ALA A 85 2.80 -5.32 -15.16
C ALA A 85 3.09 -5.48 -16.66
N ILE A 86 3.32 -6.71 -17.13
CA ILE A 86 3.52 -7.01 -18.56
C ILE A 86 2.26 -6.71 -19.36
N ALA A 87 1.08 -7.11 -18.88
CA ALA A 87 -0.19 -6.82 -19.54
C ALA A 87 -0.43 -5.30 -19.66
N GLY A 88 -0.12 -4.53 -18.62
CA GLY A 88 -0.21 -3.07 -18.64
C GLY A 88 0.72 -2.42 -19.67
N ILE A 89 1.95 -2.93 -19.80
CA ILE A 89 2.91 -2.48 -20.82
C ILE A 89 2.41 -2.83 -22.23
N ILE A 90 1.84 -4.02 -22.44
CA ILE A 90 1.28 -4.42 -23.74
C ILE A 90 0.15 -3.48 -24.15
N VAL A 91 -0.79 -3.21 -23.23
CA VAL A 91 -1.89 -2.25 -23.46
C VAL A 91 -1.34 -0.86 -23.83
N TYR A 92 -0.29 -0.40 -23.15
CA TYR A 92 0.36 0.86 -23.47
C TYR A 92 0.96 0.90 -24.89
N ILE A 93 1.53 -0.21 -25.36
CA ILE A 93 2.19 -0.29 -26.68
C ILE A 93 1.19 -0.45 -27.83
N THR A 94 0.02 -1.05 -27.59
CA THR A 94 -0.96 -1.41 -28.65
C THR A 94 -1.64 -0.25 -29.40
N GLY A 95 -1.15 0.99 -29.31
CA GLY A 95 -1.62 2.11 -30.14
C GLY A 95 -3.03 2.59 -29.80
N LEU A 96 -3.51 2.29 -28.60
CA LEU A 96 -4.76 2.83 -28.05
C LEU A 96 -4.71 4.36 -28.00
N SER A 97 -5.86 5.01 -28.19
CA SER A 97 -5.92 6.46 -28.06
C SER A 97 -5.51 6.89 -26.65
N ILE A 98 -5.05 8.12 -26.48
CA ILE A 98 -4.64 8.66 -25.16
C ILE A 98 -5.77 8.52 -24.13
N GLY A 99 -7.03 8.68 -24.58
CA GLY A 99 -8.21 8.47 -23.73
C GLY A 99 -8.39 7.02 -23.31
N ASP A 100 -8.24 6.08 -24.24
CA ASP A 100 -8.38 4.65 -23.95
C ASP A 100 -7.25 4.14 -23.04
N ILE A 101 -6.04 4.68 -23.20
CA ILE A 101 -4.90 4.39 -22.31
C ILE A 101 -5.20 4.89 -20.90
N ALA A 102 -5.73 6.11 -20.75
CA ALA A 102 -6.05 6.66 -19.44
C ALA A 102 -7.14 5.85 -18.72
N ILE A 103 -8.21 5.47 -19.43
CA ILE A 103 -9.29 4.65 -18.88
C ILE A 103 -8.77 3.25 -18.52
N SER A 104 -8.03 2.62 -19.42
CA SER A 104 -7.46 1.29 -19.19
C SER A 104 -6.50 1.30 -18.01
N TYR A 105 -5.68 2.35 -17.87
CA TYR A 105 -4.79 2.52 -16.74
C TYR A 105 -5.57 2.57 -15.42
N ILE A 106 -6.64 3.35 -15.32
CA ILE A 106 -7.47 3.45 -14.11
C ILE A 106 -8.13 2.11 -13.75
N ILE A 107 -8.65 1.40 -14.75
CA ILE A 107 -9.27 0.08 -14.55
C ILE A 107 -8.24 -0.93 -14.07
N MET A 108 -7.11 -1.01 -14.77
CA MET A 108 -6.02 -1.91 -14.42
C MET A 108 -5.51 -1.58 -13.02
N GLU A 109 -5.22 -0.32 -12.72
CA GLU A 109 -4.79 0.15 -11.40
C GLU A 109 -5.75 -0.34 -10.30
N SER A 110 -7.05 -0.26 -10.53
CA SER A 110 -8.06 -0.73 -9.57
C SER A 110 -8.04 -2.25 -9.37
N ILE A 111 -7.74 -3.03 -10.41
CA ILE A 111 -7.55 -4.49 -10.31
C ILE A 111 -6.27 -4.80 -9.52
N ALA A 112 -5.18 -4.06 -9.73
CA ALA A 112 -3.95 -4.22 -8.95
C ALA A 112 -4.19 -3.97 -7.45
N PHE A 113 -4.96 -2.93 -7.13
CA PHE A 113 -5.29 -2.59 -5.76
C PHE A 113 -6.23 -3.58 -5.07
N LEU A 114 -6.82 -4.53 -5.80
CA LEU A 114 -7.76 -5.50 -5.23
C LEU A 114 -7.10 -6.37 -4.13
N GLY A 115 -5.82 -6.71 -4.29
CA GLY A 115 -5.03 -7.39 -3.25
C GLY A 115 -4.86 -6.55 -1.99
N ILE A 116 -4.53 -5.27 -2.17
CA ILE A 116 -4.36 -4.30 -1.08
C ILE A 116 -5.68 -4.05 -0.36
N PHE A 117 -6.77 -3.87 -1.11
CA PHE A 117 -8.11 -3.65 -0.57
C PHE A 117 -8.61 -4.87 0.18
N LYS A 118 -8.33 -6.08 -0.32
CA LYS A 118 -8.63 -7.33 0.38
C LYS A 118 -7.80 -7.45 1.66
N ALA A 119 -6.52 -7.13 1.62
CA ALA A 119 -5.65 -7.15 2.81
C ALA A 119 -6.13 -6.16 3.88
N TYR A 120 -6.59 -4.97 3.46
CA TYR A 120 -7.12 -3.94 4.35
C TYR A 120 -8.49 -4.33 4.94
N SER A 121 -9.47 -4.67 4.08
CA SER A 121 -10.86 -4.93 4.48
C SER A 121 -11.11 -6.34 5.02
N ARG A 122 -10.18 -7.27 4.79
CA ARG A 122 -10.30 -8.71 5.08
C ARG A 122 -11.52 -9.39 4.45
N SER A 123 -12.15 -8.75 3.45
CA SER A 123 -13.33 -9.27 2.75
C SER A 123 -13.20 -9.07 1.24
N THR A 124 -13.31 -10.15 0.48
CA THR A 124 -13.24 -10.10 -0.99
C THR A 124 -14.37 -9.26 -1.57
N GLY A 125 -15.59 -9.35 -1.03
CA GLY A 125 -16.73 -8.57 -1.52
C GLY A 125 -16.52 -7.06 -1.34
N VAL A 126 -16.02 -6.65 -0.18
CA VAL A 126 -15.70 -5.23 0.09
C VAL A 126 -14.54 -4.77 -0.78
N ALA A 127 -13.52 -5.61 -1.01
CA ALA A 127 -12.41 -5.29 -1.89
C ALA A 127 -12.84 -5.02 -3.33
N VAL A 128 -13.78 -5.80 -3.88
CA VAL A 128 -14.35 -5.56 -5.21
C VAL A 128 -15.13 -4.24 -5.24
N LEU A 129 -15.94 -3.96 -4.22
CA LEU A 129 -16.66 -2.68 -4.12
C LEU A 129 -15.70 -1.49 -4.07
N LEU A 130 -14.60 -1.60 -3.31
CA LEU A 130 -13.56 -0.58 -3.26
C LEU A 130 -12.82 -0.43 -4.61
N ALA A 131 -12.60 -1.52 -5.34
CA ALA A 131 -12.03 -1.48 -6.69
C ALA A 131 -12.96 -0.75 -7.67
N LEU A 132 -14.27 -1.03 -7.63
CA LEU A 132 -15.26 -0.30 -8.42
C LEU A 132 -15.31 1.19 -8.05
N LEU A 133 -15.30 1.49 -6.76
CA LEU A 133 -15.22 2.87 -6.27
C LEU A 133 -13.95 3.57 -6.75
N ASN A 134 -12.84 2.86 -6.83
CA ASN A 134 -11.57 3.39 -7.32
C ASN A 134 -11.63 3.76 -8.81
N ILE A 135 -12.31 2.96 -9.63
CA ILE A 135 -12.56 3.29 -11.04
C ILE A 135 -13.38 4.58 -11.15
N ILE A 136 -14.50 4.66 -10.41
CA ILE A 136 -15.41 5.81 -10.45
C ILE A 136 -14.73 7.09 -9.96
N THR A 137 -13.84 6.97 -8.97
CA THR A 137 -13.11 8.10 -8.38
C THR A 137 -11.74 8.36 -9.03
N ALA A 138 -11.45 7.72 -10.17
CA ALA A 138 -10.19 7.88 -10.91
C ALA A 138 -8.92 7.66 -10.06
N GLY A 139 -8.97 6.72 -9.11
CA GLY A 139 -7.83 6.37 -8.26
C GLY A 139 -7.77 7.08 -6.90
N ILE A 140 -8.70 7.99 -6.59
CA ILE A 140 -8.70 8.70 -5.29
C ILE A 140 -8.99 7.73 -4.14
N ALA A 141 -9.90 6.78 -4.33
CA ALA A 141 -10.20 5.78 -3.30
C ALA A 141 -8.95 4.96 -2.90
N ALA A 142 -8.10 4.59 -3.86
CA ALA A 142 -6.86 3.87 -3.59
C ALA A 142 -5.93 4.66 -2.68
N ILE A 143 -5.78 5.97 -2.87
CA ILE A 143 -4.97 6.83 -2.01
C ILE A 143 -5.49 6.79 -0.57
N VAL A 144 -6.81 6.95 -0.39
CA VAL A 144 -7.42 6.96 0.95
C VAL A 144 -7.22 5.60 1.64
N ILE A 145 -7.48 4.50 0.94
CA ILE A 145 -7.29 3.16 1.50
C ILE A 145 -5.82 2.88 1.81
N LEU A 146 -4.90 3.27 0.92
CA LEU A 146 -3.46 3.15 1.17
C LEU A 146 -3.02 3.92 2.40
N PHE A 147 -3.49 5.15 2.57
CA PHE A 147 -3.20 5.97 3.76
C PHE A 147 -3.75 5.32 5.04
N LEU A 148 -4.99 4.84 5.01
CA LEU A 148 -5.58 4.15 6.16
C LEU A 148 -4.84 2.85 6.47
N TYR A 149 -4.41 2.13 5.43
CA TYR A 149 -3.67 0.88 5.59
C TYR A 149 -2.25 1.13 6.11
N SER A 150 -1.54 2.15 5.62
CA SER A 150 -0.21 2.50 6.14
C SER A 150 -0.29 2.93 7.60
N ARG A 151 -1.31 3.72 7.98
CA ARG A 151 -1.54 4.10 9.38
C ARG A 151 -1.84 2.89 10.27
N ARG A 152 -2.65 1.94 9.79
CA ARG A 152 -2.94 0.69 10.50
C ARG A 152 -1.67 -0.15 10.70
N LEU A 153 -0.84 -0.29 9.67
CA LEU A 153 0.42 -1.02 9.77
C LEU A 153 1.38 -0.33 10.74
N ALA A 154 1.47 1.00 10.70
CA ALA A 154 2.27 1.75 11.65
C ALA A 154 1.84 1.49 13.11
N SER A 155 0.52 1.45 13.40
CA SER A 155 0.04 1.11 14.74
C SER A 155 0.34 -0.34 15.15
N GLU A 156 0.27 -1.29 14.21
CA GLU A 156 0.59 -2.70 14.47
C GLU A 156 2.10 -2.91 14.73
N LEU A 157 2.97 -2.10 14.11
CA LEU A 157 4.42 -2.14 14.33
C LEU A 157 4.87 -1.34 15.57
N SER A 158 4.12 -0.30 15.95
CA SER A 158 4.47 0.59 17.06
C SER A 158 4.01 0.08 18.41
N ASP A 159 3.20 -0.97 18.48
CA ASP A 159 2.72 -1.55 19.74
C ASP A 159 3.90 -2.28 20.41
N PRO A 160 4.54 -1.71 21.46
CA PRO A 160 5.32 -2.56 22.32
C PRO A 160 4.28 -3.45 22.99
N VAL A 161 4.46 -4.77 22.94
CA VAL A 161 3.85 -5.63 23.94
C VAL A 161 4.41 -5.15 25.27
N VAL A 162 3.74 -4.18 25.89
CA VAL A 162 3.81 -3.90 27.31
C VAL A 162 3.25 -5.17 27.90
N ARG A 163 4.17 -6.12 28.15
CA ARG A 163 3.91 -7.12 29.17
C ARG A 163 3.60 -6.28 30.39
N ASP A 164 2.32 -6.25 30.76
CA ASP A 164 1.93 -6.02 32.13
C ASP A 164 2.71 -7.05 32.95
N PHE A 165 3.92 -6.67 33.38
CA PHE A 165 4.51 -7.22 34.57
C PHE A 165 3.56 -6.75 35.65
N GLU A 166 2.62 -7.62 35.98
CA GLU A 166 1.83 -7.59 37.21
C GLU A 166 2.74 -7.09 38.33
N ALA A 167 2.62 -5.79 38.60
CA ALA A 167 2.95 -5.21 39.86
C ALA A 167 1.83 -5.64 40.83
N THR A 168 1.90 -6.90 41.24
CA THR A 168 1.13 -7.44 42.35
C THR A 168 2.11 -8.27 43.16
N ALA A 169 2.71 -7.63 44.17
CA ALA A 169 2.62 -8.06 45.58
C ALA A 169 3.54 -9.25 45.89
N GLU A 170 4.54 -9.21 46.76
CA GLU A 170 4.67 -8.47 48.02
C GLU A 170 6.12 -8.54 48.50
N ARG A 171 6.60 -7.45 49.11
CA ARG A 171 7.67 -7.50 50.11
C ARG A 171 7.09 -8.09 51.40
N HIS A 172 7.61 -9.23 51.84
CA HIS A 172 7.63 -9.78 53.21
C HIS A 172 8.36 -11.13 53.08
N ASP A 173 9.43 -11.53 53.75
CA ASP A 173 10.24 -11.00 54.83
C ASP A 173 11.64 -11.59 54.63
N GLU A 174 12.68 -10.75 54.64
CA GLU A 174 14.00 -11.18 55.10
C GLU A 174 14.01 -10.97 56.62
N ALA A 175 13.77 -12.03 57.38
CA ALA A 175 14.06 -12.08 58.80
C ALA A 175 14.42 -13.52 59.21
N GLU A 176 15.73 -13.78 59.25
CA GLU A 176 16.39 -14.23 60.48
C GLU A 176 15.70 -15.35 61.29
N THR A 177 16.18 -16.60 61.20
CA THR A 177 16.71 -17.31 62.39
C THR A 177 17.38 -18.65 62.07
N ASP A 178 18.61 -18.73 62.57
CA ASP A 178 19.36 -19.91 62.98
C ASP A 178 18.59 -20.75 64.02
N ARG A 179 18.38 -22.05 63.76
CA ARG A 179 18.50 -23.19 64.72
C ARG A 179 18.00 -24.53 64.17
N ASP A 180 18.96 -25.43 63.98
CA ASP A 180 19.02 -26.81 64.49
C ASP A 180 17.70 -27.58 64.76
N THR A 181 17.49 -28.67 64.02
CA THR A 181 17.02 -29.97 64.58
C THR A 181 17.28 -31.09 63.57
N ASP A 182 18.28 -31.92 63.90
CA ASP A 182 18.17 -33.38 64.05
C ASP A 182 17.17 -34.12 63.13
N TYR A 183 17.70 -35.00 62.26
CA TYR A 183 17.16 -36.31 61.81
C TYR A 183 17.62 -36.62 60.37
N ASP A 184 18.86 -37.09 60.20
CA ASP A 184 19.10 -38.17 59.24
C ASP A 184 20.35 -38.98 59.61
N ASN A 185 20.17 -39.84 60.62
CA ASN A 185 21.09 -40.93 60.93
C ASN A 185 20.51 -42.21 60.32
N ARG A 186 20.70 -42.41 59.01
CA ARG A 186 20.59 -43.71 58.32
C ARG A 186 21.51 -43.74 57.09
N MET A 187 22.79 -44.06 57.32
CA MET A 187 23.57 -45.07 56.57
C MET A 187 24.95 -45.25 57.19
#